data_AF-A0A976KZX3-F1
#
_entry.id   AF-A0A976KZX3-F1
#
_cell.length_a   1.000
_cell.length_b   1.000
_cell.length_c   1.000
_cell.angle_alpha   90.00
_cell.angle_beta   90.00
_cell.angle_gamma   90.00
#
_symmetry.space_group_name_H-M   'P 1'
#
loop_
_entity.id
_entity.type
_entity.pdbx_description
1 polymer ?
#
loop_
_entity_poly.entity_id
_entity_poly.type
_entity_poly.pdbx_seq_one_letter_code
_entity_poly.pdbx_strand_id
1 'polypeptide(L)' 'MRNKVFIGLGICSVLFFLFYWYEFRTSQIKSSCSDTAKKKAIKNANLPDNTFYVEAYDTYYKICLHEGGL' A
#
# COMPACT_ATOMS: atom_id res chain seq x y z
N MET A 1 5.54 -24.73 33.88
CA MET A 1 5.91 -23.37 33.41
C MET A 1 6.37 -23.34 31.94
N ARG A 2 7.10 -24.36 31.47
CA ARG A 2 7.64 -24.45 30.09
C ARG A 2 6.59 -24.35 28.95
N ASN A 3 5.42 -24.97 29.06
CA ASN A 3 4.39 -24.90 28.00
C ASN A 3 3.74 -23.50 27.83
N LYS A 4 3.66 -22.70 28.89
CA LYS A 4 3.08 -21.34 28.81
C LYS A 4 3.96 -20.38 28.00
N VAL A 5 5.28 -20.60 28.02
CA VAL A 5 6.26 -19.82 27.25
C VAL A 5 6.15 -20.14 25.75
N PHE A 6 5.96 -21.42 25.39
CA PHE A 6 5.79 -21.82 23.99
C PHE A 6 4.48 -21.30 23.37
N ILE A 7 3.39 -21.27 24.13
CA ILE A 7 2.11 -20.70 23.67
C ILE A 7 2.24 -19.19 23.44
N GLY A 8 2.91 -18.47 24.33
CA GLY A 8 3.15 -17.03 24.18
C GLY A 8 3.99 -16.70 22.94
N LEU A 9 5.05 -17.47 22.67
CA LEU A 9 5.91 -17.30 21.49
C LEU A 9 5.16 -17.54 20.16
N GLY A 10 4.29 -18.55 20.13
CA GLY A 10 3.44 -18.82 18.96
C GLY A 10 2.49 -17.67 18.64
N ILE A 11 1.82 -17.12 19.66
CA ILE A 11 0.90 -15.99 19.50
C ILE A 11 1.64 -14.73 19.01
N CYS A 12 2.82 -14.43 19.60
CA CYS A 12 3.62 -13.29 19.14
C CYS A 12 4.02 -13.42 17.66
N SER A 13 4.45 -14.60 17.22
CA SER A 13 4.80 -14.85 15.81
C SER A 13 3.63 -14.54 14.86
N VAL A 14 2.43 -15.02 15.18
CA VAL A 14 1.23 -14.78 14.37
C VAL A 14 0.88 -13.29 14.34
N LEU A 15 0.94 -12.60 15.48
CA LEU A 15 0.67 -11.16 15.55
C LEU A 15 1.68 -10.34 14.74
N PHE A 16 2.96 -10.69 14.79
CA PHE A 16 3.99 -10.06 13.96
C PHE A 16 3.74 -10.27 12.47
N PHE A 17 3.36 -11.48 12.07
CA PHE A 17 3.06 -11.79 10.68
C PHE A 17 1.83 -11.01 10.19
N LEU A 18 0.76 -10.96 10.99
CA LEU A 18 -0.43 -10.17 10.68
C LEU A 18 -0.09 -8.69 10.59
N PHE A 19 0.68 -8.15 11.53
CA PHE A 19 1.10 -6.75 11.48
C PHE A 19 1.93 -6.44 10.23
N TYR A 20 2.90 -7.30 9.89
CA TYR A 20 3.67 -7.16 8.65
C TYR A 20 2.78 -7.20 7.41
N TRP A 21 1.85 -8.14 7.35
CA TRP A 21 0.93 -8.27 6.21
C TRP A 21 -0.02 -7.08 6.07
N TYR A 22 -0.56 -6.56 7.17
CA TYR A 22 -1.55 -5.49 7.13
C TYR A 22 -0.92 -4.09 7.04
N GLU A 23 0.14 -3.81 7.77
CA GLU A 23 0.73 -2.46 7.82
C GLU A 23 1.79 -2.26 6.74
N PHE A 24 2.76 -3.18 6.67
CA PHE A 24 3.94 -2.99 5.82
C PHE A 24 3.62 -3.17 4.34
N ARG A 25 2.80 -4.18 3.99
CA ARG A 25 2.34 -4.38 2.60
C ARG A 25 1.51 -3.19 2.11
N THR A 26 0.56 -2.75 2.93
CA THR A 26 -0.36 -1.66 2.59
C THR A 26 0.37 -0.34 2.36
N SER A 27 1.35 -0.02 3.20
CA SER A 27 2.16 1.19 3.06
C SER A 27 2.96 1.22 1.76
N GLN A 28 3.61 0.10 1.41
CA GLN A 28 4.38 0.01 0.16
C GLN A 28 3.50 0.16 -1.08
N ILE A 29 2.34 -0.49 -1.13
CA ILE A 29 1.42 -0.39 -2.27
C ILE A 29 0.89 1.04 -2.40
N LYS A 30 0.47 1.68 -1.29
CA LYS A 30 0.01 3.08 -1.32
C LYS A 30 1.08 4.03 -1.86
N SER A 31 2.33 3.86 -1.44
CA SER A 31 3.45 4.68 -1.92
C SER A 31 3.70 4.47 -3.41
N SER A 32 3.84 3.21 -3.84
CA SER A 32 4.05 2.85 -5.25
C SER A 32 2.91 3.31 -6.16
N CYS A 33 1.67 3.16 -5.70
CA CYS A 33 0.48 3.62 -6.41
C CYS A 33 0.39 5.13 -6.51
N SER A 34 0.79 5.87 -5.46
CA SER A 34 0.86 7.33 -5.51
C SER A 34 1.83 7.81 -6.59
N ASP A 35 3.03 7.23 -6.66
CA ASP A 35 4.03 7.60 -7.67
C ASP A 35 3.59 7.21 -9.09
N THR A 36 2.96 6.05 -9.22
CA THR A 36 2.44 5.56 -10.51
C THR A 36 1.26 6.40 -10.99
N ALA A 37 0.34 6.76 -10.10
CA ALA A 37 -0.81 7.62 -10.40
C ALA A 37 -0.39 9.02 -10.82
N LYS A 38 0.60 9.62 -10.14
CA LYS A 38 1.18 10.92 -10.54
C LYS A 38 1.76 10.87 -11.95
N LYS A 39 2.62 9.89 -12.24
CA LYS A 39 3.24 9.72 -13.56
C LYS A 39 2.20 9.51 -14.67
N LYS A 40 1.17 8.69 -14.42
CA LYS A 40 0.09 8.44 -15.40
C LYS A 40 -0.81 9.65 -15.59
N ALA A 41 -1.14 10.39 -14.53
CA ALA A 41 -1.98 11.58 -14.60
C ALA A 41 -1.32 12.70 -15.42
N ILE A 42 -0.04 12.98 -15.17
CA ILE A 42 0.74 14.00 -15.91
C ILE A 42 0.83 13.61 -17.39
N LYS A 43 1.18 12.35 -17.69
CA LYS A 43 1.34 11.85 -19.06
C LYS A 43 0.05 11.90 -19.87
N ASN A 44 -1.09 11.53 -19.29
CA ASN A 44 -2.36 11.51 -20.05
C ASN A 44 -2.95 12.89 -20.27
N ALA A 45 -2.70 13.84 -19.37
CA ALA A 45 -3.26 15.18 -19.47
C ALA A 45 -2.40 16.15 -20.32
N ASN A 46 -1.22 15.73 -20.81
CA ASN A 46 -0.24 16.60 -21.48
C ASN A 46 0.06 17.88 -20.68
N LEU A 47 0.02 17.76 -19.35
CA LEU A 47 0.21 18.88 -18.44
C LEU A 47 1.71 19.03 -18.13
N PRO A 48 2.21 20.25 -17.88
CA PRO A 48 3.55 20.42 -17.33
C PRO A 48 3.67 19.67 -15.98
N ASP A 49 4.87 19.16 -15.67
CA ASP A 49 5.16 18.24 -14.55
C ASP A 49 4.70 18.71 -13.15
N ASN A 50 4.27 19.98 -13.01
CA ASN A 50 3.81 20.60 -11.76
C ASN A 50 2.30 20.83 -11.66
N THR A 51 1.50 20.38 -12.63
CA THR A 51 0.04 20.54 -12.59
C THR A 51 -0.64 19.27 -12.08
N PHE A 52 -1.16 19.33 -10.85
CA PHE A 52 -1.81 18.19 -10.20
C PHE A 52 -3.26 18.05 -10.67
N TYR A 53 -3.51 17.12 -11.60
CA TYR A 53 -4.86 16.80 -12.06
C TYR A 53 -5.50 15.77 -11.13
N VAL A 54 -6.26 16.26 -10.14
CA VAL A 54 -6.82 15.47 -9.03
C VAL A 54 -7.66 14.29 -9.51
N GLU A 55 -8.46 14.49 -10.56
CA GLU A 55 -9.44 13.50 -11.03
C GLU A 55 -8.78 12.30 -11.76
N ALA A 56 -7.79 12.57 -12.61
CA ALA A 56 -7.01 11.52 -13.26
C ALA A 56 -6.12 10.79 -12.24
N TYR A 57 -5.54 11.52 -11.29
CA TYR A 57 -4.76 10.95 -10.20
C TYR A 57 -5.60 9.95 -9.39
N ASP A 58 -6.79 10.35 -8.91
CA ASP A 58 -7.62 9.50 -8.06
C ASP A 58 -8.04 8.20 -8.78
N THR A 59 -8.36 8.30 -10.08
CA THR A 59 -8.69 7.12 -10.90
C THR A 59 -7.53 6.13 -10.98
N TYR A 60 -6.33 6.60 -11.36
CA TYR A 60 -5.16 5.72 -11.45
C TYR A 60 -4.70 5.20 -10.08
N TYR A 61 -4.88 6.00 -9.03
CA TYR A 61 -4.56 5.60 -7.67
C TYR A 61 -5.47 4.47 -7.19
N LYS A 62 -6.80 4.60 -7.36
CA LYS A 62 -7.79 3.58 -7.01
C LYS A 62 -7.59 2.27 -7.79
N ILE A 63 -7.32 2.36 -9.09
CA ILE A 63 -7.05 1.17 -9.92
C ILE A 63 -5.83 0.43 -9.38
N CYS A 64 -4.73 1.15 -9.09
CA CYS A 64 -3.51 0.54 -8.59
C CYS A 64 -3.69 -0.09 -7.20
N LEU A 65 -4.44 0.56 -6.30
CA LEU A 65 -4.79 -0.03 -5.01
C LEU A 65 -5.54 -1.35 -5.20
N HIS A 66 -6.53 -1.35 -6.10
CA HIS A 66 -7.34 -2.53 -6.37
C HIS A 66 -6.51 -3.69 -6.96
N GLU A 67 -5.60 -3.41 -7.89
CA GLU A 67 -4.63 -4.38 -8.43
C GLU A 67 -3.68 -4.93 -7.34
N GLY A 68 -3.33 -4.10 -6.35
CA GLY A 68 -2.56 -4.50 -5.17
C GLY A 68 -3.35 -5.33 -4.15
N GLY A 69 -4.67 -5.46 -4.33
CA GLY A 69 -5.57 -6.10 -3.39
C GLY A 69 -5.86 -5.26 -2.15
N LEU A 70 -5.96 -3.93 -2.33
CA LEU A 70 -6.35 -2.93 -1.34
C LEU A 70 -7.60 -2.15 -1.76
#